data_AF-A0A2N5SQE2-F1
#
_entry.id   AF-A0A2N5SQE2-F1
#
_cell.length_a   1.000
_cell.length_b   1.000
_cell.length_c   1.000
_cell.angle_alpha   90.00
_cell.angle_beta   90.00
_cell.angle_gamma   90.00
#
_symmetry.space_group_name_H-M   'P 1'
#
loop_
_entity.id
_entity.type
_entity.pdbx_description
1 polymer ?
#
loop_
_entity_poly.entity_id
_entity_poly.type
_entity_poly.pdbx_seq_one_letter_code
_entity_poly.pdbx_strand_id
1 'polypeptide(L)'
;MAILGALVAFGTKILTKHTVDTSKNFSNASLAILAKIPPNNSCLTYAAEDYLFHYVENHNVVFVCMSKESLGRKIPFTFLNNLQNKFFNQFSQSNLASTLPYGLISFNTKLVTLLTGYSLQAA
;
A
#
# COMPACT_ATOMS: atom_id res chain seq x y z
N MET A 1 -11.74 -8.83 10.99
CA MET A 1 -10.44 -8.13 11.05
C MET A 1 -9.84 -8.18 9.65
N ALA A 2 -9.56 -7.06 8.98
CA ALA A 2 -9.15 -7.09 7.58
C ALA A 2 -8.26 -5.91 7.20
N ILE A 3 -7.43 -6.12 6.18
CA ILE A 3 -6.78 -5.05 5.42
C ILE A 3 -7.82 -4.53 4.43
N LEU A 4 -8.08 -3.24 4.49
CA LEU A 4 -9.23 -2.59 3.83
C LEU A 4 -8.85 -1.94 2.50
N GLY A 5 -7.56 -1.74 2.27
CA GLY A 5 -7.06 -1.17 1.03
C GLY A 5 -5.55 -1.16 1.00
N ALA A 6 -5.00 -1.06 -0.19
CA ALA A 6 -3.57 -0.95 -0.41
C ALA A 6 -3.28 -0.13 -1.67
N LEU A 7 -2.07 0.40 -1.75
CA LEU A 7 -1.58 1.10 -2.94
C LEU A 7 -0.07 0.95 -3.07
N VAL A 8 0.41 1.21 -4.28
CA VAL A 8 1.83 1.34 -4.59
C VAL A 8 2.04 2.70 -5.25
N ALA A 9 3.03 3.45 -4.78
CA ALA A 9 3.41 4.74 -5.31
C ALA A 9 4.92 4.81 -5.60
N PHE A 10 5.33 5.65 -6.53
CA PHE A 10 6.72 6.06 -6.73
C PHE A 10 6.87 7.49 -6.21
N GLY A 11 7.56 7.67 -5.08
CA GLY A 11 7.45 8.89 -4.27
C GLY A 11 5.99 9.15 -3.91
N THR A 12 5.44 10.28 -4.35
CA THR A 12 4.02 10.65 -4.16
C THR A 12 3.11 10.22 -5.31
N LYS A 13 3.67 9.70 -6.41
CA LYS A 13 2.92 9.31 -7.62
C LYS A 13 2.32 7.92 -7.47
N ILE A 14 1.01 7.84 -7.27
CA ILE A 14 0.30 6.56 -7.20
C ILE A 14 0.38 5.83 -8.54
N LEU A 15 0.89 4.60 -8.53
CA LEU A 15 1.00 3.72 -9.70
C LEU A 15 -0.21 2.79 -9.81
N THR A 16 -0.71 2.33 -8.67
CA THR A 16 -1.92 1.51 -8.57
C THR A 16 -2.48 1.57 -7.15
N LYS A 17 -3.80 1.48 -7.00
CA LYS A 17 -4.47 1.44 -5.69
C LYS A 17 -5.70 0.55 -5.75
N HIS A 18 -6.01 -0.13 -4.66
CA HIS A 18 -7.26 -0.84 -4.48
C HIS A 18 -7.80 -0.58 -3.07
N THR A 19 -9.11 -0.44 -2.96
CA THR A 19 -9.82 -0.31 -1.69
C THR A 19 -11.05 -1.20 -1.75
N VAL A 20 -11.31 -1.92 -0.66
CA VAL A 20 -12.49 -2.77 -0.48
C VAL A 20 -13.76 -1.93 -0.36
N ASP A 21 -13.64 -0.68 0.10
CA ASP A 21 -14.76 0.24 0.30
C ASP A 21 -14.39 1.65 -0.19
N THR A 22 -14.98 2.04 -1.32
CA THR A 22 -14.75 3.33 -1.97
C THR A 22 -15.36 4.51 -1.21
N SER A 23 -16.26 4.27 -0.25
CA SER A 23 -16.84 5.34 0.59
C SER A 23 -15.86 5.89 1.62
N LYS A 24 -14.73 5.19 1.85
CA LYS A 24 -13.74 5.56 2.85
C LYS A 24 -12.75 6.58 2.31
N ASN A 25 -12.32 7.51 3.16
CA ASN A 25 -11.32 8.56 2.89
C ASN A 25 -9.89 8.06 2.55
N PHE A 26 -9.74 6.81 2.12
CA PHE A 26 -8.46 6.17 1.80
C PHE A 26 -7.62 7.00 0.84
N SER A 27 -8.24 7.62 -0.19
CA SER A 27 -7.49 8.41 -1.18
C SER A 27 -6.87 9.67 -0.57
N ASN A 28 -7.61 10.43 0.24
CA ASN A 28 -7.13 11.69 0.83
C ASN A 28 -6.07 11.42 1.90
N ALA A 29 -6.34 10.47 2.81
CA ALA A 29 -5.39 10.08 3.85
C ALA A 29 -4.08 9.55 3.25
N SER A 30 -4.18 8.72 2.21
CA SER A 30 -3.00 8.18 1.52
C SER A 30 -2.14 9.27 0.89
N LEU A 31 -2.74 10.26 0.20
CA LEU A 31 -2.00 11.37 -0.39
C LEU A 31 -1.29 12.21 0.68
N ALA A 32 -1.97 12.50 1.79
CA ALA A 32 -1.39 13.22 2.92
C ALA A 32 -0.24 12.46 3.57
N ILE A 33 -0.33 11.13 3.64
CA ILE A 33 0.74 10.26 4.14
C ILE A 33 1.92 10.25 3.18
N LEU A 34 1.69 10.06 1.88
CA LEU A 34 2.75 10.03 0.87
C LEU A 34 3.58 11.32 0.88
N ALA A 35 2.95 12.47 1.11
CA ALA A 35 3.64 13.77 1.21
C ALA A 35 4.57 13.88 2.44
N LYS A 36 4.42 13.02 3.45
CA LYS A 36 5.21 13.03 4.70
C LYS A 36 6.29 11.96 4.73
N ILE A 37 6.34 11.04 3.77
CA ILE A 37 7.30 9.93 3.80
C ILE A 37 8.68 10.43 3.39
N PRO A 38 9.71 10.30 4.25
CA PRO A 38 11.07 10.65 3.91
C PRO A 38 11.66 9.63 2.90
N PRO A 39 12.52 10.06 1.97
CA PRO A 39 13.08 9.21 0.91
C PRO A 39 14.27 8.35 1.38
N ASN A 40 14.19 7.74 2.56
CA ASN A 40 15.33 7.13 3.26
C ASN A 40 15.09 5.69 3.75
N ASN A 41 14.43 4.85 2.94
CA ASN A 41 14.11 3.46 3.23
C ASN A 41 13.51 3.30 4.62
N SER A 42 12.26 3.74 4.77
CA SER A 42 11.58 3.84 6.05
C SER A 42 10.31 2.99 6.11
N CYS A 43 9.91 2.59 7.32
CA CYS A 43 8.62 1.96 7.56
C CYS A 43 8.00 2.52 8.85
N LEU A 44 6.72 2.86 8.81
CA LEU A 44 6.02 3.44 9.95
C LEU A 44 4.51 3.25 9.82
N THR A 45 3.80 3.40 10.94
CA THR A 45 2.33 3.37 11.01
C THR A 45 1.80 4.75 11.39
N TYR A 46 0.92 5.31 10.56
CA TYR A 46 0.13 6.49 10.88
C TYR A 46 -1.25 6.07 11.38
N ALA A 47 -1.76 6.73 12.42
CA ALA A 47 -3.15 6.60 12.83
C ALA A 47 -3.97 7.74 12.20
N ALA A 48 -5.12 7.41 11.63
CA ALA A 48 -6.06 8.37 11.06
C ALA A 48 -7.49 7.90 11.31
N GLU A 49 -8.23 8.64 12.14
CA GLU A 49 -9.56 8.27 12.60
C GLU A 49 -9.56 6.85 13.21
N ASP A 50 -10.44 5.96 12.74
CA ASP A 50 -10.59 4.58 13.21
C ASP A 50 -9.64 3.58 12.49
N TYR A 51 -8.66 4.09 11.75
CA TYR A 51 -7.81 3.29 10.87
C TYR A 51 -6.33 3.52 11.11
N LEU A 52 -5.57 2.46 10.86
CA LEU A 52 -4.13 2.50 10.79
C LEU A 52 -3.69 2.41 9.33
N PHE A 53 -2.75 3.25 8.95
CA PHE A 53 -2.08 3.25 7.68
C PHE A 53 -0.63 2.86 7.89
N HIS A 54 -0.24 1.72 7.32
CA HIS A 54 1.11 1.18 7.42
C HIS A 54 1.80 1.42 6.09
N TYR A 55 3.07 1.80 6.13
CA TYR A 55 3.87 1.88 4.92
C TYR A 55 5.26 1.24 5.06
N VAL A 56 5.77 0.80 3.92
CA VAL A 56 7.19 0.49 3.70
C VAL A 56 7.62 1.25 2.46
N GLU A 57 8.72 2.00 2.57
CA GLU A 57 9.38 2.66 1.47
C GLU A 57 10.70 1.95 1.19
N ASN A 58 10.94 1.68 -0.08
CA ASN A 58 12.19 1.14 -0.55
C ASN A 58 12.44 1.63 -1.97
N HIS A 59 13.64 2.16 -2.23
CA HIS A 59 14.05 2.54 -3.59
C HIS A 59 13.10 3.57 -4.26
N ASN A 60 12.59 4.53 -3.47
CA ASN A 60 11.59 5.51 -3.85
C ASN A 60 10.23 4.90 -4.26
N VAL A 61 9.99 3.63 -3.93
CA VAL A 61 8.70 2.96 -4.07
C VAL A 61 8.06 2.81 -2.70
N VAL A 62 6.87 3.38 -2.55
CA VAL A 62 6.11 3.34 -1.32
C VAL A 62 4.97 2.33 -1.46
N PHE A 63 4.91 1.39 -0.54
CA PHE A 63 3.80 0.46 -0.36
C PHE A 63 3.00 0.89 0.86
N VAL A 64 1.70 1.12 0.69
CA VAL A 64 0.82 1.54 1.79
C VAL A 64 -0.36 0.58 1.89
N CYS A 65 -0.77 0.25 3.11
CA CYS A 65 -2.04 -0.43 3.37
C CYS A 65 -2.81 0.20 4.52
N MET A 66 -4.14 0.14 4.44
CA MET A 66 -5.06 0.58 5.49
C MET A 66 -5.65 -0.65 6.19
N SER A 67 -5.69 -0.65 7.51
CA SER A 67 -6.33 -1.70 8.31
C SER A 67 -7.04 -1.14 9.54
N LYS A 68 -7.92 -1.95 10.13
CA LYS A 68 -8.46 -1.68 11.47
C LYS A 68 -7.37 -1.86 12.53
N GLU A 69 -7.46 -1.10 13.61
CA GLU A 69 -6.53 -1.22 14.75
C GLU A 69 -6.50 -2.63 15.35
N SER A 70 -7.65 -3.32 15.38
CA SER A 70 -7.77 -4.70 15.91
C SER A 70 -6.94 -5.75 15.17
N LEU A 71 -6.43 -5.46 13.98
CA LEU A 71 -5.53 -6.35 13.24
C LEU A 71 -4.08 -6.30 13.78
N GLY A 72 -3.76 -5.31 14.60
CA GLY A 72 -2.40 -5.03 15.04
C GLY A 72 -1.47 -4.65 13.89
N ARG A 73 -0.16 -4.65 14.14
CA ARG A 73 0.85 -4.19 13.15
C ARG A 73 1.54 -5.34 12.40
N LYS A 74 1.62 -6.52 13.00
CA LYS A 74 2.37 -7.67 12.44
C LYS A 74 1.80 -8.13 11.09
N ILE A 75 0.48 -8.28 11.00
CA ILE A 75 -0.20 -8.74 9.78
C ILE A 75 -0.07 -7.71 8.65
N PRO A 76 -0.36 -6.40 8.85
CA PRO A 76 -0.12 -5.37 7.83
C PRO A 76 1.31 -5.32 7.29
N PHE A 77 2.33 -5.36 8.15
CA PHE A 77 3.72 -5.35 7.67
C PHE A 77 4.10 -6.64 6.93
N THR A 78 3.55 -7.79 7.33
CA THR A 78 3.73 -9.04 6.58
C THR A 78 3.12 -8.95 5.18
N PHE A 79 1.92 -8.38 5.08
CA PHE A 79 1.27 -8.08 3.80
C PHE A 79 2.13 -7.13 2.93
N LEU A 80 2.62 -6.03 3.50
CA LEU A 80 3.44 -5.05 2.76
C LEU A 80 4.72 -5.67 2.23
N ASN A 81 5.41 -6.51 3.01
CA ASN A 81 6.60 -7.22 2.55
C ASN A 81 6.27 -8.18 1.39
N ASN A 82 5.13 -8.88 1.46
CA ASN A 82 4.71 -9.78 0.38
C ASN A 82 4.36 -9.01 -0.90
N LEU A 83 3.64 -7.89 -0.74
CA LEU A 83 3.30 -6.97 -1.82
C LEU A 83 4.55 -6.40 -2.49
N GLN A 84 5.51 -5.91 -1.69
CA GLN A 84 6.80 -5.41 -2.15
C GLN A 84 7.53 -6.46 -2.99
N ASN A 85 7.68 -7.68 -2.48
CA ASN A 85 8.36 -8.76 -3.19
C ASN A 85 7.67 -9.08 -4.52
N LYS A 86 6.34 -9.18 -4.54
CA LYS A 86 5.59 -9.44 -5.79
C LYS A 86 5.72 -8.29 -6.79
N PHE A 87 5.78 -7.05 -6.32
CA PHE A 87 5.93 -5.88 -7.17
C PHE A 87 7.32 -5.83 -7.81
N PHE A 88 8.38 -5.95 -7.02
CA PHE A 88 9.75 -5.91 -7.55
C PHE A 88 10.12 -7.13 -8.41
N ASN A 89 9.45 -8.26 -8.24
CA ASN A 89 9.58 -9.41 -9.15
C ASN A 89 8.98 -9.14 -10.54
N GLN A 90 8.09 -8.16 -10.69
CA GLN A 90 7.42 -7.85 -11.95
C GLN A 90 7.92 -6.55 -12.60
N PHE A 91 8.28 -5.55 -11.81
CA PHE A 91 8.64 -4.23 -12.31
C PHE A 91 10.04 -3.83 -11.85
N SER A 92 10.89 -3.52 -12.82
CA SER A 92 12.21 -2.95 -12.57
C SER A 92 12.10 -1.46 -12.25
N GLN A 93 12.91 -1.00 -11.30
CA GLN A 93 12.87 0.37 -10.79
C GLN A 93 13.13 1.45 -11.86
N SER A 94 13.96 1.15 -12.86
CA SER A 94 14.28 2.04 -13.98
C SER A 94 13.05 2.54 -14.74
N ASN A 95 11.99 1.73 -14.81
CA ASN A 95 10.80 2.04 -15.59
C ASN A 95 9.76 2.83 -14.76
N LEU A 96 9.89 2.85 -13.44
CA LEU A 96 8.90 3.46 -12.54
C LEU A 96 8.96 4.99 -12.56
N ALA A 97 10.14 5.56 -12.79
CA ALA A 97 10.33 7.00 -12.89
C ALA A 97 9.51 7.59 -14.06
N SER A 98 9.53 6.94 -15.23
CA SER A 98 8.80 7.37 -16.44
C SER A 98 7.34 6.90 -16.50
N THR A 99 6.93 5.97 -15.63
CA THR A 99 5.54 5.48 -15.59
C THR A 99 4.57 6.60 -15.22
N LEU A 100 3.48 6.74 -15.97
CA LEU A 100 2.44 7.73 -15.70
C LEU A 100 1.68 7.41 -14.39
N PRO A 101 1.04 8.40 -13.74
CA PRO A 101 0.11 8.15 -12.64
C PRO A 101 -0.94 7.11 -13.05
N TYR A 102 -1.22 6.15 -12.17
CA TYR A 102 -2.09 5.01 -12.45
C TYR A 102 -1.65 4.15 -13.66
N GLY A 103 -0.39 4.25 -14.09
CA GLY A 103 0.12 3.49 -15.24
C GLY A 103 0.24 1.98 -15.02
N LEU A 104 0.12 1.49 -13.77
CA LEU A 104 0.22 0.07 -13.41
C LEU A 104 -1.12 -0.50 -12.90
N ILE A 105 -2.26 -0.05 -13.45
CA ILE A 105 -3.59 -0.59 -13.12
C ILE A 105 -3.66 -2.11 -13.33
N SER A 106 -2.91 -2.68 -14.27
CA SER A 106 -2.87 -4.15 -14.46
C SER A 106 -2.37 -4.92 -13.24
N PHE A 107 -1.60 -4.30 -12.35
CA PHE A 107 -1.17 -4.91 -11.09
C PHE A 107 -2.30 -4.95 -10.04
N ASN A 108 -3.40 -4.23 -10.27
CA ASN A 108 -4.54 -4.19 -9.34
C ASN A 108 -5.09 -5.58 -9.04
N THR A 109 -5.18 -6.47 -10.03
CA THR A 109 -5.67 -7.84 -9.83
C THR A 109 -4.81 -8.60 -8.81
N LYS A 110 -3.48 -8.47 -8.87
CA LYS A 110 -2.58 -9.08 -7.87
C LYS A 110 -2.77 -8.46 -6.48
N LEU A 111 -2.99 -7.14 -6.44
CA LEU A 111 -3.26 -6.41 -5.20
C LEU A 111 -4.56 -6.90 -4.54
N VAL A 112 -5.62 -7.10 -5.32
CA VAL A 112 -6.91 -7.67 -4.86
C VAL A 112 -6.71 -9.08 -4.33
N THR A 113 -6.02 -9.96 -5.08
CA THR A 113 -5.76 -11.33 -4.65
C THR A 113 -5.04 -11.36 -3.30
N LEU A 114 -4.04 -10.49 -3.11
CA LEU A 114 -3.34 -10.37 -1.83
C LEU A 114 -4.26 -9.88 -0.71
N LEU A 115 -5.03 -8.83 -0.94
CA LEU A 115 -5.94 -8.28 0.07
C LEU A 115 -6.96 -9.32 0.54
N THR A 116 -7.54 -10.07 -0.38
CA THR A 116 -8.49 -11.15 -0.06
C THR A 116 -7.82 -12.26 0.75
N GLY A 117 -6.61 -12.69 0.36
CA GLY A 117 -5.87 -13.73 1.08
C GLY A 117 -5.59 -13.38 2.54
N TYR A 118 -5.16 -12.14 2.80
CA TYR A 118 -4.88 -11.68 4.17
C TYR A 118 -6.15 -11.37 4.98
N SER A 119 -7.27 -11.09 4.32
CA SER A 119 -8.56 -10.92 4.99
C SER A 119 -9.15 -12.25 5.47
N LEU A 120 -8.90 -13.35 4.75
CA LEU A 120 -9.33 -14.70 5.14
C LEU A 120 -8.46 -15.32 6.24
N GLN A 121 -7.17 -14.97 6.31
CA GLN A 121 -6.23 -15.47 7.34
C GLN A 121 -6.40 -14.79 8.70
N ALA A 122 -7.18 -13.71 8.78
CA ALA A 122 -7.40 -12.92 9.98
C ALA A 122 -8.77 -13.18 10.65
N ALA A 123 -9.50 -14.21 10.19
CA ALA A 123 -10.74 -14.73 10.78
C ALA A 123 -10.45 -16.02 11.54
#